data_AF-A0A967E4W6-F1
#
_entry.id   AF-A0A967E4W6-F1
#
_cell.length_a   1.000
_cell.length_b   1.000
_cell.length_c   1.000
_cell.angle_alpha   90.00
_cell.angle_beta   90.00
_cell.angle_gamma   90.00
#
_symmetry.space_group_name_H-M   'P 1'
#
loop_
_entity.id
_entity.type
_entity.pdbx_description
1 polymer ?
#
loop_
_entity_poly.entity_id
_entity_poly.type
_entity_poly.pdbx_seq_one_letter_code
_entity_poly.pdbx_strand_id
1 'polypeptide(L)'
;MSTPAEPQSVSHRLRGLLIAQFCGAFNDNAWKLLVALLAIRQATAGMAPGPELETVAQTQTATAFVIFTIPLVLLSLIGGTLADRVSKRTVIVAIKVVEVLLMAAGTLALWLNPAGGMLPLIVLCGMGVHSALFSPSKYGILP
;
A
#
# COMPACT_ATOMS: atom_id res chain seq x y z
N MET A 1 -36.03 -10.00 32.50
CA MET A 1 -35.19 -8.84 32.86
C MET A 1 -33.94 -8.90 32.01
N SER A 2 -34.01 -8.37 30.77
CA SER A 2 -32.93 -8.39 29.79
C SER A 2 -32.05 -7.16 30.02
N THR A 3 -30.80 -7.38 30.42
CA THR A 3 -29.79 -6.33 30.50
C THR A 3 -29.61 -5.67 29.12
N PRO A 4 -29.73 -4.33 29.00
CA PRO A 4 -29.41 -3.67 27.74
C PRO A 4 -27.91 -3.81 27.51
N ALA A 5 -27.52 -4.33 26.34
CA ALA A 5 -26.12 -4.38 25.93
C ALA A 5 -25.54 -2.97 25.96
N GLU A 6 -24.50 -2.75 26.78
CA GLU A 6 -23.82 -1.46 26.84
C GLU A 6 -23.41 -1.04 25.42
N PRO A 7 -23.70 0.21 25.00
CA PRO A 7 -23.24 0.71 23.72
C PRO A 7 -21.72 0.80 23.79
N GLN A 8 -21.02 -0.17 23.21
CA GLN A 8 -19.56 -0.09 23.03
C GLN A 8 -19.23 1.28 22.45
N SER A 9 -18.55 2.11 23.25
CA SER A 9 -18.43 3.53 22.95
C SER A 9 -17.80 3.72 21.59
N VAL A 10 -18.39 4.61 20.78
CA VAL A 10 -17.93 4.94 19.41
C VAL A 10 -16.41 5.18 19.35
N SER A 11 -15.84 5.69 20.45
CA SER A 11 -14.41 5.90 20.68
C SER A 11 -13.54 4.63 20.48
N HIS A 12 -13.96 3.46 20.99
CA HIS A 12 -13.14 2.25 20.87
C HIS A 12 -13.10 1.70 19.44
N ARG A 13 -14.20 1.85 18.69
CA ARG A 13 -14.31 1.43 17.29
C ARG A 13 -13.51 2.35 16.36
N LEU A 14 -13.54 3.66 16.62
CA LEU A 14 -12.78 4.64 15.85
C LEU A 14 -11.26 4.47 16.03
N ARG A 15 -10.80 4.21 17.26
CA ARG A 15 -9.38 3.95 17.55
C ARG A 15 -8.82 2.79 16.74
N GLY A 16 -9.53 1.65 16.70
CA GLY A 16 -9.11 0.49 15.91
C GLY A 16 -9.03 0.79 14.41
N LEU A 17 -9.99 1.55 13.89
CA LEU A 17 -9.99 2.00 12.50
C LEU A 17 -8.79 2.91 12.20
N LEU A 18 -8.54 3.92 13.03
CA LEU A 18 -7.45 4.87 12.84
C LEU A 18 -6.08 4.18 12.87
N ILE A 19 -5.88 3.24 13.79
CA ILE A 19 -4.65 2.43 13.86
C ILE A 19 -4.48 1.62 12.57
N ALA A 20 -5.53 0.91 12.12
CA ALA A 20 -5.47 0.13 10.90
C ALA A 20 -5.17 1.00 9.67
N GLN A 21 -5.77 2.19 9.59
CA GLN A 21 -5.53 3.15 8.52
C GLN A 21 -4.11 3.71 8.54
N PHE A 22 -3.61 4.08 9.72
CA PHE A 22 -2.23 4.54 9.88
C PHE A 22 -1.23 3.46 9.46
N CYS A 23 -1.39 2.24 9.96
CA CYS A 23 -0.52 1.12 9.59
C CYS A 23 -0.56 0.82 8.10
N GLY A 24 -1.74 0.86 7.46
CA GLY A 24 -1.87 0.68 6.01
C GLY A 24 -1.16 1.79 5.22
N ALA A 25 -1.40 3.06 5.58
CA ALA A 25 -0.74 4.18 4.91
C ALA A 25 0.79 4.18 5.10
N PHE A 26 1.25 3.79 6.29
CA PHE A 26 2.67 3.59 6.56
C PHE A 26 3.24 2.46 5.69
N ASN A 27 2.58 1.31 5.64
CA ASN A 27 3.03 0.15 4.87
C ASN A 27 3.16 0.46 3.36
N ASP A 28 2.15 1.12 2.79
CA ASP A 28 2.15 1.56 1.39
C ASP A 28 3.33 2.48 1.06
N ASN A 29 3.61 3.45 1.93
CA ASN A 29 4.73 4.37 1.73
C ASN A 29 6.08 3.73 2.02
N ALA A 30 6.19 2.89 3.06
CA ALA A 30 7.43 2.19 3.40
C ALA A 30 7.85 1.25 2.26
N TRP A 31 6.92 0.45 1.73
CA TRP A 31 7.22 -0.45 0.61
C TRP A 31 7.63 0.33 -0.65
N LYS A 32 6.89 1.39 -0.99
CA LYS A 32 7.20 2.26 -2.16
C LYS A 32 8.59 2.90 -2.06
N LEU A 33 8.92 3.47 -0.90
CA LEU A 33 10.23 4.08 -0.66
C LEU A 33 11.35 3.04 -0.67
N LEU A 34 11.12 1.87 -0.04
CA LEU A 34 12.10 0.79 -0.03
C LEU A 34 12.42 0.31 -1.46
N VAL A 35 11.41 0.06 -2.28
CA VAL A 35 11.60 -0.36 -3.67
C VAL A 35 12.29 0.72 -4.50
N ALA A 36 11.93 1.99 -4.31
CA ALA A 36 12.62 3.11 -4.95
C ALA A 36 14.12 3.14 -4.58
N LEU A 37 14.46 3.02 -3.30
CA LEU A 37 15.85 3.00 -2.83
C LEU A 37 16.64 1.81 -3.38
N LEU A 38 16.03 0.62 -3.46
CA LEU A 38 16.66 -0.55 -4.07
C LEU A 38 16.90 -0.35 -5.57
N ALA A 39 15.94 0.24 -6.29
CA ALA A 39 16.08 0.57 -7.71
C ALA A 39 17.19 1.61 -7.95
N ILE A 40 17.25 2.65 -7.11
CA ILE A 40 18.35 3.63 -7.12
C ILE A 40 19.68 2.91 -6.94
N ARG A 41 19.82 2.12 -5.86
CA ARG A 41 21.07 1.41 -5.54
C ARG A 41 21.55 0.53 -6.69
N GLN A 42 20.64 -0.16 -7.38
CA GLN A 42 21.01 -0.98 -8.53
C GLN A 42 21.40 -0.13 -9.74
N ALA A 43 20.66 0.93 -10.03
CA ALA A 43 20.90 1.78 -11.19
C ALA A 43 22.18 2.64 -11.05
N THR A 44 22.58 2.97 -9.83
CA THR A 44 23.78 3.78 -9.55
C THR A 44 24.99 2.93 -9.15
N ALA A 45 24.90 1.61 -9.22
CA ALA A 45 26.00 0.72 -8.89
C ALA A 45 27.21 0.98 -9.81
N GLY A 46 28.32 1.45 -9.22
CA GLY A 46 29.55 1.78 -9.96
C GLY A 46 29.60 3.20 -10.55
N MET A 47 28.59 4.05 -10.28
CA MET A 47 28.62 5.47 -10.66
C MET A 47 29.40 6.30 -9.63
N ALA A 48 30.15 7.29 -10.13
CA ALA A 48 30.78 8.29 -9.28
C ALA A 48 29.75 9.33 -8.79
N PRO A 49 29.96 9.96 -7.61
CA PRO A 49 29.13 11.08 -7.18
C PRO A 49 29.16 12.21 -8.20
N GLY A 50 27.98 12.64 -8.65
CA GLY A 50 27.85 13.72 -9.63
C GLY A 50 26.40 13.93 -10.09
N PRO A 51 26.16 14.91 -10.98
CA PRO A 51 24.82 15.26 -11.46
C PRO A 51 24.08 14.10 -12.14
N GLU A 52 24.81 13.21 -12.80
CA GLU A 52 24.23 12.03 -13.45
C GLU A 52 23.63 11.05 -12.43
N LEU A 53 24.32 10.82 -11.30
CA LEU A 53 23.84 9.94 -10.23
C LEU A 53 22.53 10.47 -9.64
N GLU A 54 22.45 11.79 -9.42
CA GLU A 54 21.24 12.44 -8.91
C GLU A 54 20.07 12.28 -9.90
N THR A 55 20.33 12.49 -11.20
CA THR A 55 19.33 12.34 -12.26
C THR A 55 18.79 10.91 -12.33
N VAL A 56 19.69 9.91 -12.26
CA VAL A 56 19.29 8.50 -12.24
C VAL A 56 18.48 8.18 -10.98
N ALA A 57 18.90 8.68 -9.81
CA ALA A 57 18.20 8.44 -8.56
C ALA A 57 16.78 9.03 -8.56
N GLN A 58 16.62 10.25 -9.07
CA GLN A 58 15.33 10.90 -9.26
C GLN A 58 14.44 10.11 -10.23
N THR A 59 15.01 9.65 -11.35
CA THR A 59 14.28 8.85 -12.34
C THR A 59 13.76 7.54 -11.73
N GLN A 60 14.60 6.79 -11.01
CA GLN A 60 14.19 5.54 -10.36
C GLN A 60 13.10 5.76 -9.30
N THR A 61 13.21 6.86 -8.53
CA THR A 61 12.17 7.24 -7.55
C THR A 61 10.84 7.53 -8.25
N ALA A 62 10.87 8.35 -9.30
CA ALA A 62 9.68 8.67 -10.08
C ALA A 62 9.05 7.42 -10.68
N THR A 63 9.86 6.51 -11.26
CA THR A 63 9.37 5.25 -11.83
C THR A 63 8.68 4.39 -10.77
N ALA A 64 9.26 4.18 -9.60
CA ALA A 64 8.63 3.41 -8.53
C ALA A 64 7.30 4.04 -8.08
N PHE A 65 7.25 5.36 -7.96
CA PHE A 65 6.04 6.08 -7.57
C PHE A 65 4.94 5.94 -8.62
N VAL A 66 5.31 6.04 -9.91
CA VAL A 66 4.39 5.85 -11.03
C VAL A 66 3.86 4.41 -11.08
N ILE A 67 4.71 3.40 -10.87
CA ILE A 67 4.30 1.98 -10.83
C ILE A 67 3.24 1.73 -9.76
N PHE A 68 3.35 2.37 -8.60
CA PHE A 68 2.31 2.30 -7.56
C PHE A 68 1.07 3.13 -7.92
N THR A 69 1.28 4.34 -8.45
CA THR A 69 0.20 5.34 -8.60
C THR A 69 -0.70 5.06 -9.79
N ILE A 70 -0.18 4.55 -10.90
CA ILE A 70 -0.98 4.21 -12.09
C ILE A 70 -2.12 3.23 -11.76
N PRO A 71 -1.85 2.02 -11.24
CA PRO A 71 -2.92 1.07 -10.93
C PRO A 71 -3.85 1.62 -9.84
N LEU A 72 -3.31 2.38 -8.88
CA LEU A 72 -4.11 3.07 -7.87
C LEU A 72 -5.15 3.98 -8.51
N VAL A 73 -4.73 4.90 -9.38
CA VAL A 73 -5.62 5.89 -10.00
C VAL A 73 -6.61 5.22 -10.95
N LEU A 74 -6.14 4.29 -11.80
CA LEU A 74 -6.99 3.63 -12.79
C LEU A 74 -8.08 2.76 -12.16
N LEU A 75 -7.76 2.04 -11.08
CA LEU A 75 -8.69 1.10 -10.45
C LEU A 75 -9.50 1.74 -9.30
N SER A 76 -9.22 2.99 -8.93
CA SER A 76 -9.97 3.69 -7.87
C SER A 76 -11.46 3.81 -8.16
N LEU A 77 -11.83 4.02 -9.43
CA LEU A 77 -13.25 4.05 -9.85
C LEU A 77 -13.94 2.71 -9.59
N ILE A 78 -13.27 1.60 -9.90
CA ILE A 78 -13.79 0.25 -9.68
C ILE A 78 -13.93 -0.01 -8.17
N GLY A 79 -12.92 0.38 -7.39
CA GLY A 79 -12.98 0.35 -5.93
C GLY A 79 -14.21 1.08 -5.39
N GLY A 80 -14.57 2.22 -5.99
CA GLY A 80 -15.73 3.03 -5.59
C GLY A 80 -17.03 2.25 -5.73
N THR A 81 -17.25 1.71 -6.93
CA THR A 81 -18.44 0.90 -7.20
C THR A 81 -18.52 -0.37 -6.35
N LEU A 82 -17.37 -0.94 -5.97
CA LEU A 82 -17.31 -2.12 -5.09
C LEU A 82 -17.66 -1.75 -3.64
N ALA A 83 -17.22 -0.60 -3.16
CA ALA A 83 -17.52 -0.09 -1.82
C ALA A 83 -19.02 0.22 -1.63
N ASP A 84 -19.72 0.56 -2.72
CA ASP A 84 -21.17 0.83 -2.68
C ASP A 84 -22.01 -0.44 -2.62
N ARG A 85 -21.50 -1.58 -3.14
CA ARG A 85 -22.25 -2.85 -3.24
C ARG A 85 -21.90 -3.86 -2.16
N VAL A 86 -20.72 -3.77 -1.57
CA VAL A 86 -20.20 -4.74 -0.59
C VAL A 86 -20.14 -4.11 0.79
N SER A 87 -20.38 -4.90 1.84
CA SER A 87 -20.27 -4.40 3.21
C SER A 87 -18.85 -3.84 3.47
N LYS A 88 -18.79 -2.62 3.99
CA LYS A 88 -17.52 -1.89 4.21
C LYS A 88 -16.57 -2.68 5.12
N ARG A 89 -17.10 -3.40 6.12
CA ARG A 89 -16.32 -4.29 7.00
C ARG A 89 -15.67 -5.42 6.21
N THR A 90 -16.42 -6.08 5.30
CA THR A 90 -15.88 -7.17 4.48
C THR A 90 -14.76 -6.68 3.59
N VAL A 91 -14.92 -5.51 2.94
CA VAL A 91 -13.89 -4.93 2.09
C VAL A 91 -12.63 -4.61 2.89
N ILE A 92 -12.76 -3.96 4.06
CA ILE A 92 -11.60 -3.64 4.91
C ILE A 92 -10.82 -4.89 5.29
N VAL A 93 -11.51 -5.94 5.74
CA VAL A 93 -10.84 -7.18 6.18
C VAL A 93 -10.19 -7.90 5.01
N ALA A 94 -10.88 -8.01 3.87
CA ALA A 94 -10.35 -8.67 2.68
C ALA A 94 -9.09 -7.96 2.14
N ILE A 95 -9.12 -6.64 2.05
CA ILE A 95 -7.96 -5.83 1.64
C ILE A 95 -6.80 -6.03 2.60
N LYS A 96 -7.04 -6.10 3.92
CA LYS A 96 -5.95 -6.29 4.88
C LYS A 96 -5.29 -7.66 4.73
N VAL A 97 -6.06 -8.70 4.41
CA VAL A 97 -5.52 -10.02 4.09
C VAL A 97 -4.66 -9.95 2.81
N VAL A 98 -5.13 -9.28 1.77
CA VAL A 98 -4.37 -9.07 0.53
C VAL A 98 -3.07 -8.31 0.79
N GLU A 99 -3.10 -7.27 1.63
CA GLU A 99 -1.91 -6.51 2.04
C GLU A 99 -0.86 -7.43 2.70
N VAL A 100 -1.28 -8.28 3.63
CA VAL A 100 -0.38 -9.24 4.30
C VAL A 100 0.22 -10.24 3.31
N LEU A 101 -0.57 -10.76 2.37
CA LEU A 101 -0.09 -11.68 1.33
C LEU A 101 0.92 -10.99 0.40
N LEU A 102 0.66 -9.74 0.00
CA LEU A 102 1.59 -8.94 -0.79
C LEU A 102 2.88 -8.67 -0.03
N MET A 103 2.81 -8.37 1.28
CA MET A 103 4.00 -8.20 2.11
C MET A 103 4.79 -9.49 2.26
N ALA A 104 4.12 -10.64 2.45
CA ALA A 104 4.80 -11.93 2.46
C ALA A 104 5.51 -12.23 1.13
N ALA A 105 4.85 -11.96 0.00
CA ALA A 105 5.46 -12.08 -1.33
C ALA A 105 6.64 -11.11 -1.52
N GLY A 106 6.53 -9.88 -1.03
CA GLY A 106 7.59 -8.87 -1.04
C GLY A 106 8.80 -9.31 -0.19
N THR A 107 8.56 -9.83 1.00
CA THR A 107 9.60 -10.40 1.86
C THR A 107 10.30 -11.57 1.17
N LEU A 108 9.56 -12.51 0.57
CA LEU A 108 10.14 -13.62 -0.16
C LEU A 108 10.96 -13.15 -1.37
N ALA A 109 10.46 -12.16 -2.11
CA ALA A 109 11.17 -11.56 -3.24
C ALA A 109 12.53 -10.98 -2.82
N LEU A 110 12.57 -10.25 -1.70
CA LEU A 110 13.80 -9.68 -1.17
C LEU A 110 14.71 -10.74 -0.54
N TRP A 111 14.15 -11.83 0.00
CA TRP A 111 14.97 -12.94 0.48
C TRP A 111 15.69 -13.65 -0.67
N LEU A 112 15.01 -13.86 -1.79
CA LEU A 112 15.58 -14.47 -2.99
C LEU A 112 16.58 -13.55 -3.70
N ASN A 113 16.31 -12.24 -3.75
CA ASN A 113 17.23 -11.25 -4.29
C ASN A 113 17.28 -9.97 -3.41
N PRO A 114 18.21 -9.91 -2.44
CA PRO A 114 18.31 -8.77 -1.52
C PRO A 114 18.70 -7.45 -2.18
N ALA A 115 19.27 -7.49 -3.39
CA ALA A 115 19.58 -6.28 -4.14
C ALA A 115 18.32 -5.62 -4.73
N GLY A 116 17.19 -6.34 -4.78
CA GLY A 116 15.92 -5.90 -5.36
C GLY A 116 15.61 -6.62 -6.67
N GLY A 117 15.10 -5.90 -7.67
CA GLY A 117 14.84 -6.42 -9.02
C GLY A 117 13.37 -6.31 -9.42
N MET A 118 12.94 -7.17 -10.34
CA MET A 118 11.58 -7.10 -10.89
C MET A 118 10.49 -7.55 -9.90
N LEU A 119 10.79 -8.53 -9.03
CA LEU A 119 9.79 -9.06 -8.09
C LEU A 119 9.28 -8.00 -7.10
N PRO A 120 10.13 -7.18 -6.44
CA PRO A 120 9.63 -6.09 -5.60
C PRO A 120 8.79 -5.04 -6.35
N LEU A 121 9.09 -4.78 -7.62
CA LEU A 121 8.31 -3.87 -8.48
C LEU A 121 6.92 -4.45 -8.81
N ILE A 122 6.83 -5.75 -9.05
CA ILE A 122 5.54 -6.44 -9.25
C ILE A 122 4.69 -6.35 -7.98
N VAL A 123 5.29 -6.59 -6.80
CA VAL A 123 4.61 -6.44 -5.52
C VAL A 123 4.19 -4.97 -5.31
N LEU A 124 5.03 -4.00 -5.69
CA LEU A 124 4.70 -2.58 -5.63
C LEU A 124 3.49 -2.21 -6.51
N CYS A 125 3.41 -2.77 -7.72
CA CYS A 125 2.24 -2.63 -8.58
C CYS A 125 0.98 -3.24 -7.92
N GLY A 126 1.09 -4.46 -7.38
CA GLY A 126 0.01 -5.11 -6.64
C GLY A 126 -0.44 -4.32 -5.41
N MET A 127 0.50 -3.68 -4.72
CA MET A 127 0.21 -2.75 -3.61
C MET A 127 -0.60 -1.54 -4.08
N GLY A 128 -0.30 -0.98 -5.25
CA GLY A 128 -1.11 0.07 -5.87
C GLY A 128 -2.55 -0.40 -6.18
N VAL A 129 -2.70 -1.60 -6.74
CA VAL A 129 -4.02 -2.22 -7.01
C VAL A 129 -4.85 -2.38 -5.74
N HIS A 130 -4.26 -2.97 -4.68
CA HIS A 130 -4.99 -3.20 -3.43
C HIS A 130 -5.39 -1.87 -2.75
N SER A 131 -4.51 -0.87 -2.81
CA SER A 131 -4.76 0.47 -2.25
C SER A 131 -5.88 1.19 -3.02
N ALA A 132 -6.00 0.96 -4.33
CA ALA A 132 -7.12 1.44 -5.15
C ALA A 132 -8.48 0.95 -4.64
N LEU A 133 -8.57 -0.34 -4.35
CA LEU A 133 -9.80 -0.99 -3.88
C LEU A 133 -10.17 -0.58 -2.45
N PHE A 134 -9.18 -0.18 -1.66
CA PHE A 134 -9.37 0.26 -0.29
C PHE A 134 -9.78 1.74 -0.16
N SER A 135 -9.25 2.60 -1.04
CA SER A 135 -9.39 4.06 -0.97
C SER A 135 -10.83 4.58 -0.82
N PRO A 136 -11.82 4.16 -1.63
CA PRO A 136 -13.21 4.64 -1.52
C PRO A 136 -13.96 4.11 -0.29
N SER A 137 -13.57 2.94 0.24
CA SER A 137 -14.17 2.40 1.47
C SER A 137 -13.85 3.24 2.71
N LYS A 138 -12.79 4.06 2.66
CA LYS A 138 -12.35 4.93 3.78
C LYS A 138 -13.32 6.07 4.05
N TYR A 139 -13.89 6.66 2.99
CA TYR A 139 -14.72 7.87 3.11
C TYR A 139 -16.16 7.57 3.51
N GLY A 140 -16.65 6.35 3.29
CA GLY A 140 -18.00 5.96 3.67
C GLY A 140 -18.17 5.60 5.15
N ILE A 141 -17.11 5.41 5.94
CA ILE A 141 -17.19 5.00 7.36
C ILE A 141 -17.13 6.18 8.33
N LEU A 142 -16.70 7.35 7.86
CA LEU A 142 -16.75 8.56 8.67
C LEU A 142 -18.23 8.92 8.92
N PRO A 143 -18.61 9.21 10.19
CA PRO A 143 -19.99 9.55 10.56
C PRO A 143 -20.46 10.84 9.90
#